data_AF-A0A0L6XXR8-F1
#
_entry.id   AF-A0A0L6XXR8-F1
#
_cell.length_a   1.000
_cell.length_b   1.000
_cell.length_c   1.000
_cell.angle_alpha   90.00
_cell.angle_beta   90.00
_cell.angle_gamma   90.00
#
_symmetry.space_group_name_H-M   'P 1'
#
loop_
_entity.id
_entity.type
_entity.pdbx_description
1 polymer ?
#
loop_
_entity_poly.entity_id
_entity_poly.type
_entity_poly.pdbx_seq_one_letter_code
_entity_poly.pdbx_strand_id
1 'polypeptide(L)'
;MKRASLLTLTLIGAFSAIQAAWAVDYPLPPTGSRLVGQNQTYTVQEGDKNLQAIARRFDTAAMLILEANNTIAPVPKPGTTITIPSQLLLPDAPRQGIIVNLAELRLYYYPPGENIVQVYPIGIGLQGLETPVMETRVGQKIPNPTWTPTAGIRQRSLERGIKLPPVVPAGPNNPLGRYALRLAHGNGEYLIHGTSAPDSVGLRVSSGCIRMNAPDIKALFSSVRTGTPVKVINEPVKYSVEPNGMRYVEVHRPLSAEEQQNVQTMPYTLPTGFTQFKDNKAVDQKLVDKALYRRAGYPVAVSSGATPTASNAPSVESAQNGEPEQGNMLRATQ
;
A
#
# COMPACT_ATOMS: atom_id res chain seq x y z
N MET A 1 -23.97 38.26 59.97
CA MET A 1 -23.08 38.24 58.79
C MET A 1 -22.34 36.91 58.71
N LYS A 2 -22.82 35.93 57.94
CA LYS A 2 -22.04 34.75 57.54
C LYS A 2 -22.50 34.35 56.13
N ARG A 3 -21.60 34.50 55.15
CA ARG A 3 -21.77 34.01 53.77
C ARG A 3 -21.39 32.54 53.75
N ALA A 4 -22.27 31.67 53.26
CA ALA A 4 -21.95 30.28 52.95
C ALA A 4 -21.82 30.16 51.43
N SER A 5 -20.60 29.92 50.94
CA SER A 5 -20.32 29.62 49.54
C SER A 5 -20.62 28.14 49.27
N LEU A 6 -21.53 27.87 48.33
CA LEU A 6 -21.64 26.55 47.69
C LEU A 6 -20.61 26.48 46.56
N LEU A 7 -19.61 25.61 46.70
CA LEU A 7 -18.78 25.16 45.58
C LEU A 7 -19.47 23.97 44.92
N THR A 8 -19.94 24.14 43.68
CA THR A 8 -20.44 23.04 42.85
C THR A 8 -19.25 22.42 42.13
N LEU A 9 -18.89 21.18 42.50
CA LEU A 9 -17.82 20.41 41.86
C LEU A 9 -18.41 19.63 40.67
N THR A 10 -18.27 20.15 39.46
CA THR A 10 -18.61 19.42 38.23
C THR A 10 -17.48 18.43 37.89
N LEU A 11 -17.74 17.15 38.09
CA LEU A 11 -16.87 16.05 37.70
C LEU A 11 -17.00 15.82 36.18
N ILE A 12 -16.06 16.32 35.39
CA ILE A 12 -15.97 16.01 33.95
C ILE A 12 -15.27 14.65 33.83
N GLY A 13 -16.04 13.61 33.56
CA GLY A 13 -15.51 12.28 33.25
C GLY A 13 -14.78 12.32 31.90
N ALA A 14 -13.47 12.17 31.91
CA ALA A 14 -12.68 11.94 30.72
C ALA A 14 -12.93 10.53 30.21
N PHE A 15 -13.68 10.39 29.12
CA PHE A 15 -13.69 9.17 28.31
C PHE A 15 -12.36 9.08 27.56
N SER A 16 -11.38 8.42 28.16
CA SER A 16 -10.20 7.97 27.43
C SER A 16 -10.62 6.84 26.48
N ALA A 17 -10.85 7.19 25.21
CA ALA A 17 -10.94 6.21 24.15
C ALA A 17 -9.59 5.50 24.04
N ILE A 18 -9.55 4.24 24.44
CA ILE A 18 -8.41 3.35 24.24
C ILE A 18 -8.26 3.20 22.72
N GLN A 19 -7.29 3.89 22.13
CA GLN A 19 -6.93 3.73 20.73
C GLN A 19 -6.26 2.36 20.58
N ALA A 20 -7.03 1.35 20.19
CA ALA A 20 -6.45 0.14 19.62
C ALA A 20 -5.69 0.53 18.35
N ALA A 21 -4.55 -0.10 18.09
CA ALA A 21 -3.67 0.20 16.95
C ALA A 21 -4.17 -0.51 15.67
N TRP A 22 -4.41 0.25 14.60
CA TRP A 22 -4.98 -0.24 13.33
C TRP A 22 -3.94 -0.14 12.19
N ALA A 23 -4.00 -1.05 11.20
CA ALA A 23 -3.40 -0.81 9.88
C ALA A 23 -4.17 0.34 9.20
N VAL A 24 -3.90 0.69 7.93
CA VAL A 24 -4.92 1.47 7.19
C VAL A 24 -6.08 0.55 6.84
N ASP A 25 -6.92 0.33 7.86
CA ASP A 25 -8.13 -0.45 7.81
C ASP A 25 -9.23 0.45 7.27
N TYR A 26 -9.66 0.19 6.04
CA TYR A 26 -10.80 0.90 5.47
C TYR A 26 -12.06 0.10 5.79
N PRO A 27 -13.11 0.71 6.35
CA PRO A 27 -14.44 0.11 6.32
C PRO A 27 -14.78 -0.23 4.88
N LEU A 28 -15.33 -1.43 4.65
CA LEU A 28 -15.80 -1.76 3.32
C LEU A 28 -16.90 -0.76 2.92
N PRO A 29 -16.81 -0.21 1.70
CA PRO A 29 -17.79 0.75 1.26
C PRO A 29 -19.12 0.02 1.01
N PRO A 30 -20.27 0.74 1.03
CA PRO A 30 -21.58 0.15 0.76
C PRO A 30 -21.62 -0.68 -0.52
N THR A 31 -22.55 -1.61 -0.61
CA THR A 31 -22.75 -2.43 -1.81
C THR A 31 -22.85 -1.54 -3.07
N GLY A 32 -22.06 -1.89 -4.09
CA GLY A 32 -21.97 -1.12 -5.35
C GLY A 32 -20.98 0.05 -5.33
N SER A 33 -20.47 0.47 -4.18
CA SER A 33 -19.39 1.47 -4.07
C SER A 33 -18.03 0.79 -4.05
N ARG A 34 -17.02 1.39 -4.68
CA ARG A 34 -15.61 0.91 -4.62
C ARG A 34 -14.67 1.95 -4.02
N LEU A 35 -15.14 3.19 -3.85
CA LEU A 35 -14.34 4.27 -3.31
C LEU A 35 -14.16 4.13 -1.79
N VAL A 36 -12.92 4.13 -1.33
CA VAL A 36 -12.56 4.14 0.10
C VAL A 36 -11.50 5.20 0.38
N GLY A 37 -11.47 5.63 1.64
CA GLY A 37 -10.45 6.57 2.11
C GLY A 37 -10.62 8.00 1.58
N GLN A 38 -9.67 8.84 1.98
CA GLN A 38 -9.56 10.23 1.55
C GLN A 38 -8.09 10.57 1.34
N ASN A 39 -7.79 11.33 0.29
CA ASN A 39 -6.43 11.83 0.08
C ASN A 39 -6.09 12.78 1.21
N GLN A 40 -4.83 12.77 1.61
CA GLN A 40 -4.37 13.60 2.71
C GLN A 40 -3.34 14.60 2.22
N THR A 41 -3.15 15.65 3.00
CA THR A 41 -2.12 16.65 2.77
C THR A 41 -1.07 16.58 3.87
N TYR A 42 0.20 16.51 3.49
CA TYR A 42 1.34 16.48 4.41
C TYR A 42 2.36 17.54 4.03
N THR A 43 2.85 18.29 5.00
CA THR A 43 3.96 19.22 4.80
C THR A 43 5.25 18.51 5.18
N VAL A 44 6.21 18.43 4.25
CA VAL A 44 7.50 17.78 4.49
C VAL A 44 8.24 18.48 5.62
N GLN A 45 8.73 17.70 6.57
CA GLN A 45 9.42 18.16 7.77
C GLN A 45 10.94 18.10 7.58
N GLU A 46 11.69 18.87 8.37
CA GLU A 46 13.16 18.87 8.32
C GLU A 46 13.77 17.51 8.69
N GLY A 47 13.07 16.71 9.51
CA GLY A 47 13.48 15.35 9.90
C GLY A 47 13.15 14.25 8.87
N ASP A 48 12.44 14.56 7.79
CA ASP A 48 12.05 13.55 6.80
C ASP A 48 13.25 13.14 5.93
N LYS A 49 13.84 11.98 6.27
CA LYS A 49 15.10 11.50 5.68
C LYS A 49 15.00 11.20 4.19
N ASN A 50 13.94 10.54 3.77
CA ASN A 50 13.68 10.16 2.38
C ASN A 50 12.17 9.93 2.15
N LEU A 51 11.78 9.80 0.88
CA LEU A 51 10.37 9.61 0.53
C LEU A 51 9.83 8.27 1.04
N GLN A 52 10.67 7.23 1.12
CA GLN A 52 10.31 5.92 1.65
C GLN A 52 9.97 5.97 3.14
N ALA A 53 10.66 6.80 3.92
CA ALA A 53 10.37 7.03 5.32
C ALA A 53 9.00 7.72 5.49
N ILE A 54 8.73 8.76 4.69
CA ILE A 54 7.40 9.39 4.65
C ILE A 54 6.34 8.36 4.25
N ALA A 55 6.57 7.59 3.18
CA ALA A 55 5.61 6.59 2.70
C ALA A 55 5.28 5.55 3.76
N ARG A 56 6.28 5.07 4.51
CA ARG A 56 6.09 4.10 5.60
C ARG A 56 5.22 4.66 6.72
N ARG A 57 5.43 5.92 7.12
CA ARG A 57 4.60 6.60 8.13
C ARG A 57 3.12 6.60 7.75
N PHE A 58 2.81 6.72 6.46
CA PHE A 58 1.44 6.72 5.93
C PHE A 58 0.96 5.36 5.38
N ASP A 59 1.76 4.30 5.55
CA ASP A 59 1.49 2.97 5.00
C ASP A 59 1.14 2.97 3.50
N THR A 60 1.94 3.72 2.74
CA THR A 60 1.84 3.83 1.29
C THR A 60 3.19 3.59 0.63
N ALA A 61 3.22 3.55 -0.70
CA ALA A 61 4.46 3.38 -1.46
C ALA A 61 5.00 4.75 -1.90
N ALA A 62 6.32 4.93 -1.82
CA ALA A 62 6.99 6.17 -2.24
C ALA A 62 6.67 6.53 -3.70
N MET A 63 6.57 5.51 -4.57
CA MET A 63 6.19 5.70 -5.98
C MET A 63 4.78 6.28 -6.15
N LEU A 64 3.83 5.92 -5.29
CA LEU A 64 2.48 6.48 -5.33
C LEU A 64 2.46 7.95 -4.90
N ILE A 65 3.30 8.32 -3.93
CA ILE A 65 3.47 9.74 -3.56
C ILE A 65 4.04 10.53 -4.75
N LEU A 66 5.03 9.99 -5.47
CA LEU A 66 5.55 10.63 -6.69
C LEU A 66 4.47 10.80 -7.77
N GLU A 67 3.66 9.76 -8.02
CA GLU A 67 2.53 9.81 -8.96
C GLU A 67 1.55 10.94 -8.60
N ALA A 68 1.12 10.97 -7.34
CA ALA A 68 0.14 11.93 -6.83
C ALA A 68 0.60 13.39 -6.98
N ASN A 69 1.89 13.64 -6.78
CA ASN A 69 2.46 14.99 -6.73
C ASN A 69 3.07 15.48 -8.05
N ASN A 70 3.03 14.67 -9.12
CA ASN A 70 3.62 14.99 -10.42
C ASN A 70 5.13 15.24 -10.35
N THR A 71 5.81 14.63 -9.38
CA THR A 71 7.23 14.83 -9.15
C THR A 71 8.02 13.59 -9.55
N ILE A 72 9.30 13.82 -9.86
CA ILE A 72 10.34 12.81 -9.89
C ILE A 72 11.26 13.08 -8.70
N ALA A 73 11.80 12.04 -8.08
CA ALA A 73 12.71 12.16 -6.94
C ALA A 73 13.85 13.18 -7.23
N PRO A 74 14.36 13.94 -6.24
CA PRO A 74 14.44 13.63 -4.79
C PRO A 74 13.29 14.20 -3.92
N VAL A 75 13.39 13.94 -2.61
CA VAL A 75 12.45 14.39 -1.57
C VAL A 75 12.11 15.88 -1.75
N PRO A 76 10.82 16.27 -1.70
CA PRO A 76 10.48 17.69 -1.67
C PRO A 76 11.15 18.39 -0.50
N LYS A 77 11.57 19.64 -0.67
CA LYS A 77 12.23 20.39 0.40
C LYS A 77 11.31 20.51 1.62
N PRO A 78 11.84 20.57 2.86
CA PRO A 78 11.04 20.91 4.03
C PRO A 78 10.17 22.15 3.78
N GLY A 79 8.93 22.12 4.26
CA GLY A 79 7.90 23.11 3.99
C GLY A 79 7.10 22.89 2.69
N THR A 80 7.50 21.93 1.83
CA THR A 80 6.70 21.58 0.66
C THR A 80 5.48 20.77 1.08
N THR A 81 4.31 21.19 0.62
CA THR A 81 3.07 20.45 0.81
C THR A 81 2.90 19.40 -0.29
N ILE A 82 2.65 18.16 0.11
CA ILE A 82 2.42 17.02 -0.78
C ILE A 82 1.10 16.31 -0.48
N THR A 83 0.52 15.71 -1.51
CA THR A 83 -0.62 14.79 -1.39
C THR A 83 -0.13 13.40 -1.02
N ILE A 84 -0.73 12.82 0.01
CA ILE A 84 -0.62 11.40 0.36
C ILE A 84 -1.85 10.68 -0.23
N PRO A 85 -1.67 9.76 -1.20
CA PRO A 85 -2.78 9.12 -1.92
C PRO A 85 -3.42 7.99 -1.09
N SER A 86 -4.21 8.37 -0.09
CA SER A 86 -4.94 7.44 0.78
C SER A 86 -6.42 7.27 0.39
N GLN A 87 -6.88 7.91 -0.69
CA GLN A 87 -8.13 7.55 -1.36
C GLN A 87 -7.84 6.59 -2.52
N LEU A 88 -8.65 5.55 -2.66
CA LEU A 88 -8.51 4.57 -3.74
C LEU A 88 -9.86 3.92 -4.11
N LEU A 89 -9.93 3.40 -5.33
CA LEU A 89 -10.93 2.44 -5.78
C LEU A 89 -10.42 1.04 -5.48
N LEU A 90 -11.21 0.23 -4.77
CA LEU A 90 -10.89 -1.19 -4.59
C LEU A 90 -10.84 -1.90 -5.97
N PRO A 91 -9.94 -2.88 -6.20
CA PRO A 91 -9.89 -3.65 -7.44
C PRO A 91 -11.23 -4.31 -7.81
N ASP A 92 -11.46 -4.55 -9.10
CA ASP A 92 -12.67 -5.25 -9.57
C ASP A 92 -12.49 -6.77 -9.46
N ALA A 93 -12.39 -7.22 -8.21
CA ALA A 93 -12.16 -8.61 -7.87
C ALA A 93 -13.05 -9.01 -6.69
N PRO A 94 -13.30 -10.31 -6.48
CA PRO A 94 -13.99 -10.78 -5.29
C PRO A 94 -13.33 -10.21 -4.02
N ARG A 95 -14.12 -9.59 -3.14
CA ARG A 95 -13.68 -9.04 -1.84
C ARG A 95 -13.42 -10.18 -0.84
N GLN A 96 -12.49 -11.06 -1.17
CA GLN A 96 -12.20 -12.28 -0.43
C GLN A 96 -10.72 -12.58 -0.45
N GLY A 97 -10.16 -12.92 0.72
CA GLY A 97 -8.76 -13.30 0.84
C GLY A 97 -7.84 -12.17 0.46
N ILE A 98 -6.78 -12.48 -0.30
CA ILE A 98 -5.74 -11.52 -0.67
C ILE A 98 -5.85 -11.17 -2.15
N ILE A 99 -5.93 -9.89 -2.46
CA ILE A 99 -5.78 -9.37 -3.83
C ILE A 99 -4.50 -8.53 -3.86
N VAL A 100 -3.62 -8.79 -4.82
CA VAL A 100 -2.41 -8.00 -5.04
C VAL A 100 -2.55 -7.31 -6.38
N ASN A 101 -2.48 -5.99 -6.41
CA ASN A 101 -2.40 -5.26 -7.67
C ASN A 101 -0.99 -4.70 -7.87
N LEU A 102 -0.27 -5.31 -8.80
CA LEU A 102 1.13 -4.99 -9.07
C LEU A 102 1.30 -3.55 -9.59
N ALA A 103 0.36 -3.07 -10.40
CA ALA A 103 0.42 -1.75 -11.03
C ALA A 103 0.40 -0.59 -10.02
N GLU A 104 -0.15 -0.81 -8.84
CA GLU A 104 -0.29 0.20 -7.79
C GLU A 104 0.46 -0.19 -6.51
N LEU A 105 1.25 -1.27 -6.53
CA LEU A 105 2.08 -1.71 -5.40
C LEU A 105 1.28 -1.86 -4.09
N ARG A 106 0.05 -2.37 -4.19
CA ARG A 106 -0.84 -2.61 -3.04
C ARG A 106 -1.23 -4.07 -2.92
N LEU A 107 -1.30 -4.54 -1.67
CA LEU A 107 -1.96 -5.77 -1.26
C LEU A 107 -3.22 -5.39 -0.47
N TYR A 108 -4.35 -5.95 -0.90
CA TYR A 108 -5.64 -5.85 -0.24
C TYR A 108 -5.93 -7.18 0.45
N TYR A 109 -6.23 -7.14 1.74
CA TYR A 109 -6.71 -8.30 2.47
C TYR A 109 -8.12 -8.05 2.98
N TYR A 110 -9.00 -9.01 2.72
CA TYR A 110 -10.39 -9.02 3.15
C TYR A 110 -10.54 -10.09 4.24
N PRO A 111 -10.48 -9.72 5.54
CA PRO A 111 -10.59 -10.68 6.64
C PRO A 111 -11.98 -11.34 6.65
N PRO A 112 -12.07 -12.68 6.79
CA PRO A 112 -13.36 -13.36 6.83
C PRO A 112 -14.23 -12.90 8.00
N GLY A 113 -15.46 -12.47 7.70
CA GLY A 113 -16.44 -12.06 8.72
C GLY A 113 -16.31 -10.62 9.20
N GLU A 114 -15.37 -9.84 8.65
CA GLU A 114 -15.19 -8.44 9.00
C GLU A 114 -15.60 -7.52 7.85
N ASN A 115 -16.21 -6.39 8.17
CA ASN A 115 -16.62 -5.38 7.18
C ASN A 115 -15.51 -4.36 6.92
N ILE A 116 -14.29 -4.84 6.70
CA ILE A 116 -13.10 -4.02 6.44
C ILE A 116 -12.28 -4.57 5.28
N VAL A 117 -11.41 -3.73 4.73
CA VAL A 117 -10.30 -4.13 3.87
C VAL A 117 -9.03 -3.50 4.40
N GLN A 118 -8.02 -4.35 4.62
CA GLN A 118 -6.69 -3.92 5.03
C GLN A 118 -5.85 -3.72 3.77
N VAL A 119 -5.22 -2.55 3.62
CA VAL A 119 -4.41 -2.24 2.43
C VAL A 119 -2.98 -1.99 2.84
N TYR A 120 -2.06 -2.73 2.24
CA TYR A 120 -0.64 -2.66 2.57
C TYR A 120 0.19 -2.28 1.33
N PRO A 121 1.20 -1.43 1.48
CA PRO A 121 2.18 -1.20 0.43
C PRO A 121 3.07 -2.42 0.28
N ILE A 122 3.44 -2.73 -0.96
CA ILE A 122 4.30 -3.89 -1.26
C ILE A 122 5.48 -3.54 -2.16
N GLY A 123 6.58 -4.25 -1.99
CA GLY A 123 7.65 -4.34 -2.98
C GLY A 123 7.46 -5.59 -3.85
N ILE A 124 7.78 -5.49 -5.14
CA ILE A 124 7.56 -6.57 -6.12
C ILE A 124 8.83 -6.92 -6.90
N GLY A 125 8.71 -7.91 -7.79
CA GLY A 125 9.77 -8.32 -8.70
C GLY A 125 10.34 -7.16 -9.50
N LEU A 126 11.67 -7.08 -9.57
CA LEU A 126 12.35 -6.19 -10.51
C LEU A 126 12.13 -6.68 -11.94
N GLN A 127 12.43 -5.82 -12.90
CA GLN A 127 12.28 -6.12 -14.31
C GLN A 127 13.12 -7.35 -14.73
N GLY A 128 12.55 -8.22 -15.56
CA GLY A 128 13.11 -9.52 -15.94
C GLY A 128 13.00 -10.59 -14.85
N LEU A 129 12.45 -10.24 -13.68
CA LEU A 129 12.17 -11.14 -12.55
C LEU A 129 10.82 -10.79 -11.93
N GLU A 130 9.85 -10.50 -12.79
CA GLU A 130 8.55 -9.99 -12.40
C GLU A 130 7.82 -10.94 -11.44
N THR A 131 7.03 -10.35 -10.55
CA THR A 131 6.01 -11.11 -9.84
C THR A 131 4.92 -11.49 -10.85
N PRO A 132 4.60 -12.78 -11.02
CA PRO A 132 3.63 -13.21 -12.02
C PRO A 132 2.20 -12.81 -11.62
N VAL A 133 1.38 -12.48 -12.62
CA VAL A 133 -0.09 -12.48 -12.50
C VAL A 133 -0.53 -13.93 -12.30
N MET A 134 -1.35 -14.20 -11.28
CA MET A 134 -1.72 -15.56 -10.91
C MET A 134 -2.97 -15.61 -10.03
N GLU A 135 -3.67 -16.75 -10.09
CA GLU A 135 -4.61 -17.17 -9.06
C GLU A 135 -4.00 -18.35 -8.28
N THR A 136 -3.97 -18.24 -6.96
CA THR A 136 -3.34 -19.21 -6.06
C THR A 136 -3.94 -19.13 -4.66
N ARG A 137 -3.27 -19.72 -3.68
CA ARG A 137 -3.61 -19.65 -2.26
C ARG A 137 -2.35 -19.61 -1.40
N VAL A 138 -2.51 -19.22 -0.15
CA VAL A 138 -1.48 -19.43 0.87
C VAL A 138 -1.30 -20.93 1.10
N GLY A 139 -0.18 -21.48 0.68
CA GLY A 139 0.17 -22.89 0.86
C GLY A 139 0.80 -23.20 2.21
N GLN A 140 1.61 -22.29 2.76
CA GLN A 140 2.27 -22.47 4.04
C GLN A 140 2.50 -21.13 4.75
N LYS A 141 2.41 -21.15 6.08
CA LYS A 141 2.82 -20.05 6.96
C LYS A 141 4.14 -20.42 7.64
N ILE A 142 5.17 -19.60 7.50
CA ILE A 142 6.52 -19.85 8.01
C ILE A 142 6.92 -18.71 8.96
N PRO A 143 6.85 -18.92 10.29
CA PRO A 143 7.43 -17.99 11.25
C PRO A 143 8.95 -18.15 11.29
N ASN A 144 9.69 -17.05 11.45
CA ASN A 144 11.15 -17.01 11.49
C ASN A 144 11.81 -17.83 10.36
N PRO A 145 11.52 -17.51 9.09
CA PRO A 145 12.02 -18.30 7.96
C PRO A 145 13.55 -18.28 7.89
N THR A 146 14.14 -19.40 7.49
CA THR A 146 15.48 -19.39 6.88
C THR A 146 15.34 -19.01 5.40
N TRP A 147 16.41 -18.48 4.81
CA TRP A 147 16.44 -18.16 3.39
C TRP A 147 17.52 -18.95 2.67
N THR A 148 17.11 -19.71 1.66
CA THR A 148 18.01 -20.42 0.75
C THR A 148 17.95 -19.72 -0.61
N PRO A 149 18.98 -18.94 -0.99
CA PRO A 149 19.04 -18.31 -2.30
C PRO A 149 18.95 -19.34 -3.44
N THR A 150 18.12 -19.06 -4.44
CA THR A 150 18.02 -19.88 -5.65
C THR A 150 19.30 -19.79 -6.48
N ALA A 151 19.51 -20.74 -7.39
CA ALA A 151 20.69 -20.73 -8.27
C ALA A 151 20.83 -19.41 -9.06
N GLY A 152 19.72 -18.90 -9.61
CA GLY A 152 19.71 -17.63 -10.33
C GLY A 152 20.05 -16.42 -9.45
N ILE A 153 19.56 -16.39 -8.18
CA ILE A 153 19.95 -15.33 -7.24
C ILE A 153 21.45 -15.40 -6.93
N ARG A 154 22.00 -16.60 -6.69
CA ARG A 154 23.43 -16.77 -6.44
C ARG A 154 24.29 -16.29 -7.60
N GLN A 155 23.90 -16.64 -8.82
CA GLN A 155 24.63 -16.26 -10.02
C GLN A 155 24.67 -14.74 -10.19
N ARG A 156 23.50 -14.07 -10.11
CA ARG A 156 23.44 -12.59 -10.19
C ARG A 156 24.17 -11.88 -9.04
N SER A 157 24.18 -12.46 -7.83
CA SER A 157 24.96 -11.91 -6.73
C SER A 157 26.47 -12.06 -6.99
N LEU A 158 26.92 -13.21 -7.51
CA LEU A 158 28.32 -13.44 -7.87
C LEU A 158 28.81 -12.51 -8.98
N GLU A 159 27.97 -12.22 -9.99
CA GLU A 159 28.25 -11.23 -11.04
C GLU A 159 28.51 -9.82 -10.48
N ARG A 160 27.97 -9.52 -9.30
CA ARG A 160 28.20 -8.26 -8.56
C ARG A 160 29.30 -8.37 -7.50
N GLY A 161 30.08 -9.47 -7.49
CA GLY A 161 31.13 -9.72 -6.51
C GLY A 161 30.64 -10.16 -5.13
N ILE A 162 29.35 -10.52 -4.98
CA ILE A 162 28.74 -10.90 -3.70
C ILE A 162 28.56 -12.43 -3.64
N LYS A 163 29.33 -13.11 -2.79
CA LYS A 163 29.17 -14.54 -2.52
C LYS A 163 28.14 -14.77 -1.42
N LEU A 164 26.98 -15.33 -1.77
CA LEU A 164 25.92 -15.64 -0.81
C LEU A 164 26.16 -16.98 -0.09
N PRO A 165 25.84 -17.09 1.21
CA PRO A 165 25.91 -18.35 1.93
C PRO A 165 24.87 -19.37 1.41
N PRO A 166 25.07 -20.68 1.63
CA PRO A 166 24.10 -21.70 1.22
C PRO A 166 22.74 -21.48 1.87
N VAL A 167 22.70 -21.09 3.15
CA VAL A 167 21.50 -20.74 3.88
C VAL A 167 21.78 -19.50 4.72
N VAL A 168 20.87 -18.54 4.72
CA VAL A 168 20.83 -17.44 5.68
C VAL A 168 19.88 -17.83 6.81
N PRO A 169 20.35 -17.89 8.07
CA PRO A 169 19.50 -18.26 9.20
C PRO A 169 18.42 -17.22 9.47
N ALA A 170 17.42 -17.60 10.26
CA ALA A 170 16.44 -16.64 10.76
C ALA A 170 17.15 -15.56 11.61
N GLY A 171 16.72 -14.30 11.49
CA GLY A 171 17.36 -13.20 12.22
C GLY A 171 17.01 -11.83 11.66
N PRO A 172 17.49 -10.74 12.30
CA PRO A 172 17.25 -9.37 11.85
C PRO A 172 17.72 -9.10 10.41
N ASN A 173 18.80 -9.77 9.98
CA ASN A 173 19.41 -9.57 8.68
C ASN A 173 18.84 -10.52 7.60
N ASN A 174 17.90 -11.39 7.93
CA ASN A 174 17.30 -12.29 6.95
C ASN A 174 16.45 -11.48 5.96
N PRO A 175 16.69 -11.59 4.63
CA PRO A 175 15.95 -10.81 3.64
C PRO A 175 14.47 -11.19 3.53
N LEU A 176 14.05 -12.32 4.10
CA LEU A 176 12.64 -12.71 4.23
C LEU A 176 11.94 -12.08 5.45
N GLY A 177 12.68 -11.35 6.29
CA GLY A 177 12.17 -10.82 7.55
C GLY A 177 11.81 -11.92 8.55
N ARG A 178 10.80 -11.65 9.40
CA ARG A 178 10.37 -12.55 10.49
C ARG A 178 9.21 -13.47 10.13
N TYR A 179 8.52 -13.21 9.03
CA TYR A 179 7.31 -13.93 8.64
C TYR A 179 7.26 -14.08 7.12
N ALA A 180 6.86 -15.26 6.66
CA ALA A 180 6.62 -15.52 5.24
C ALA A 180 5.36 -16.37 5.05
N LEU A 181 4.59 -16.04 4.01
CA LEU A 181 3.48 -16.80 3.48
C LEU A 181 3.93 -17.38 2.14
N ARG A 182 4.09 -18.70 2.07
CA ARG A 182 4.40 -19.40 0.82
C ARG A 182 3.14 -19.53 0.00
N LEU A 183 3.23 -19.15 -1.27
CA LEU A 183 2.12 -19.30 -2.21
C LEU A 183 2.17 -20.69 -2.85
N ALA A 184 1.00 -21.27 -3.12
CA ALA A 184 0.88 -22.59 -3.74
C ALA A 184 1.11 -22.56 -5.27
N HIS A 185 1.55 -21.43 -5.82
CA HIS A 185 1.82 -21.25 -7.25
C HIS A 185 3.18 -21.84 -7.63
N GLY A 186 3.23 -22.47 -8.81
CA GLY A 186 4.40 -23.24 -9.25
C GLY A 186 4.77 -24.33 -8.24
N ASN A 187 6.07 -24.48 -7.96
CA ASN A 187 6.59 -25.39 -6.93
C ASN A 187 6.73 -24.71 -5.55
N GLY A 188 5.93 -23.67 -5.28
CA GLY A 188 5.96 -22.92 -4.03
C GLY A 188 7.13 -21.93 -3.93
N GLU A 189 7.61 -21.42 -5.05
CA GLU A 189 8.80 -20.56 -5.15
C GLU A 189 8.52 -19.11 -4.74
N TYR A 190 7.26 -18.68 -4.82
CA TYR A 190 6.83 -17.31 -4.53
C TYR A 190 6.35 -17.16 -3.08
N LEU A 191 6.75 -16.05 -2.46
CA LEU A 191 6.45 -15.71 -1.06
C LEU A 191 5.81 -14.31 -0.99
N ILE A 192 4.88 -14.13 -0.05
CA ILE A 192 4.59 -12.82 0.55
C ILE A 192 5.34 -12.79 1.88
N HIS A 193 6.27 -11.86 2.08
CA HIS A 193 7.19 -11.91 3.21
C HIS A 193 7.62 -10.53 3.71
N GLY A 194 8.18 -10.48 4.92
CA GLY A 194 8.79 -9.27 5.46
C GLY A 194 10.11 -8.92 4.78
N THR A 195 10.79 -7.88 5.20
CA THR A 195 12.12 -7.56 4.66
C THR A 195 13.02 -6.98 5.74
N SER A 196 14.33 -7.25 5.64
CA SER A 196 15.35 -6.55 6.43
C SER A 196 15.75 -5.20 5.82
N ALA A 197 15.29 -4.90 4.60
CA ALA A 197 15.52 -3.65 3.89
C ALA A 197 14.18 -2.92 3.71
N PRO A 198 13.69 -2.15 4.69
CA PRO A 198 12.34 -1.59 4.65
C PRO A 198 12.16 -0.55 3.52
N ASP A 199 13.23 0.09 3.06
CA ASP A 199 13.19 1.00 1.90
C ASP A 199 12.97 0.27 0.56
N SER A 200 12.93 -1.08 0.56
CA SER A 200 12.55 -1.88 -0.62
C SER A 200 11.04 -2.02 -0.84
N VAL A 201 10.21 -1.66 0.15
CA VAL A 201 8.74 -1.69 0.02
C VAL A 201 8.30 -0.49 -0.82
N GLY A 202 7.37 -0.72 -1.74
CA GLY A 202 6.96 0.28 -2.72
C GLY A 202 7.92 0.43 -3.90
N LEU A 203 8.81 -0.55 -4.12
CA LEU A 203 9.76 -0.59 -5.25
C LEU A 203 9.75 -1.95 -5.96
N ARG A 204 10.29 -1.98 -7.18
CA ARG A 204 10.54 -3.18 -7.99
C ARG A 204 11.97 -3.66 -7.79
N VAL A 205 12.21 -4.51 -6.79
CA VAL A 205 13.58 -4.87 -6.36
C VAL A 205 13.74 -6.34 -5.97
N SER A 206 12.65 -7.10 -5.89
CA SER A 206 12.72 -8.52 -5.51
C SER A 206 13.01 -9.41 -6.73
N SER A 207 13.30 -10.69 -6.49
CA SER A 207 13.36 -11.71 -7.57
C SER A 207 12.01 -12.44 -7.70
N GLY A 208 10.92 -11.69 -7.81
CA GLY A 208 9.55 -12.19 -8.04
C GLY A 208 8.68 -12.31 -6.78
N CYS A 209 9.25 -12.37 -5.58
CA CYS A 209 8.49 -12.41 -4.32
C CYS A 209 7.89 -11.03 -3.95
N ILE A 210 6.88 -11.04 -3.09
CA ILE A 210 6.19 -9.84 -2.60
C ILE A 210 6.72 -9.48 -1.21
N ARG A 211 7.26 -8.26 -1.06
CA ARG A 211 7.83 -7.74 0.18
C ARG A 211 6.86 -6.81 0.89
N MET A 212 6.81 -6.89 2.20
CA MET A 212 6.00 -6.03 3.08
C MET A 212 6.85 -5.45 4.20
N ASN A 213 6.42 -4.35 4.83
CA ASN A 213 7.09 -3.86 6.03
C ASN A 213 6.93 -4.89 7.16
N ALA A 214 7.83 -4.82 8.15
CA ALA A 214 7.84 -5.76 9.26
C ALA A 214 6.54 -5.75 10.10
N PRO A 215 5.92 -4.60 10.41
CA PRO A 215 4.62 -4.57 11.08
C PRO A 215 3.52 -5.18 10.21
N ASP A 216 3.44 -4.78 8.94
CA ASP A 216 2.41 -5.21 7.98
C ASP A 216 2.40 -6.73 7.79
N ILE A 217 3.58 -7.34 7.54
CA ILE A 217 3.64 -8.80 7.37
C ILE A 217 3.28 -9.53 8.66
N LYS A 218 3.60 -8.96 9.83
CA LYS A 218 3.24 -9.56 11.12
C LYS A 218 1.72 -9.54 11.30
N ALA A 219 1.07 -8.42 10.98
CA ALA A 219 -0.38 -8.28 11.02
C ALA A 219 -1.05 -9.28 10.06
N LEU A 220 -0.65 -9.27 8.78
CA LEU A 220 -1.18 -10.18 7.76
C LEU A 220 -0.95 -11.65 8.11
N PHE A 221 0.26 -11.99 8.58
CA PHE A 221 0.58 -13.36 9.00
C PHE A 221 -0.30 -13.84 10.15
N SER A 222 -0.69 -12.94 11.05
CA SER A 222 -1.51 -13.30 12.22
C SER A 222 -2.97 -13.55 11.84
N SER A 223 -3.51 -12.81 10.87
CA SER A 223 -4.91 -12.92 10.43
C SER A 223 -5.14 -14.01 9.38
N VAL A 224 -4.21 -14.17 8.44
CA VAL A 224 -4.37 -15.08 7.29
C VAL A 224 -4.23 -16.55 7.69
N ARG A 225 -5.03 -17.42 7.05
CA ARG A 225 -4.97 -18.89 7.23
C ARG A 225 -4.35 -19.57 6.01
N THR A 226 -3.74 -20.74 6.20
CA THR A 226 -3.42 -21.63 5.07
C THR A 226 -4.70 -21.93 4.29
N GLY A 227 -4.60 -21.92 2.96
CA GLY A 227 -5.75 -22.06 2.06
C GLY A 227 -6.42 -20.75 1.67
N THR A 228 -6.10 -19.63 2.32
CA THR A 228 -6.64 -18.31 1.95
C THR A 228 -6.35 -18.03 0.47
N PRO A 229 -7.36 -17.69 -0.36
CA PRO A 229 -7.16 -17.42 -1.77
C PRO A 229 -6.30 -16.16 -1.96
N VAL A 230 -5.47 -16.19 -3.00
CA VAL A 230 -4.61 -15.09 -3.40
C VAL A 230 -4.78 -14.86 -4.89
N LYS A 231 -5.15 -13.65 -5.30
CA LYS A 231 -5.21 -13.24 -6.71
C LYS A 231 -4.25 -12.09 -6.95
N VAL A 232 -3.31 -12.28 -7.86
CA VAL A 232 -2.36 -11.25 -8.29
C VAL A 232 -2.80 -10.75 -9.65
N ILE A 233 -3.07 -9.45 -9.75
CA ILE A 233 -3.50 -8.73 -10.95
C ILE A 233 -2.50 -7.63 -11.29
N ASN A 234 -2.60 -7.09 -12.50
CA ASN A 234 -1.83 -5.95 -12.97
C ASN A 234 -2.76 -4.96 -13.67
N GLU A 235 -3.49 -4.17 -12.89
CA GLU A 235 -4.53 -3.27 -13.36
C GLU A 235 -4.15 -1.81 -13.05
N PRO A 236 -3.50 -1.10 -13.99
CA PRO A 236 -3.12 0.30 -13.80
C PRO A 236 -4.31 1.26 -13.90
N VAL A 237 -5.44 0.82 -14.45
CA VAL A 237 -6.66 1.65 -14.58
C VAL A 237 -7.80 0.96 -13.86
N LYS A 238 -8.43 1.68 -12.94
CA LYS A 238 -9.67 1.29 -12.26
C LYS A 238 -10.72 2.37 -12.53
N TYR A 239 -11.98 1.97 -12.59
CA TYR A 239 -13.10 2.91 -12.70
C TYR A 239 -14.27 2.43 -11.86
N SER A 240 -15.16 3.35 -11.50
CA SER A 240 -16.36 3.00 -10.74
C SER A 240 -17.52 3.95 -11.02
N VAL A 241 -18.73 3.42 -10.90
CA VAL A 241 -19.98 4.18 -10.81
C VAL A 241 -20.51 3.96 -9.40
N GLU A 242 -20.38 4.99 -8.58
CA GLU A 242 -20.75 4.94 -7.17
C GLU A 242 -22.28 5.04 -6.99
N PRO A 243 -22.85 4.54 -5.88
CA PRO A 243 -24.30 4.52 -5.65
C PRO A 243 -24.98 5.90 -5.69
N ASN A 244 -24.24 6.96 -5.42
CA ASN A 244 -24.71 8.35 -5.52
C ASN A 244 -24.67 8.91 -6.97
N GLY A 245 -24.34 8.08 -7.96
CA GLY A 245 -24.21 8.45 -9.37
C GLY A 245 -22.86 9.07 -9.72
N MET A 246 -21.96 9.30 -8.75
CA MET A 246 -20.62 9.81 -9.03
C MET A 246 -19.78 8.77 -9.75
N ARG A 247 -18.92 9.24 -10.65
CA ARG A 247 -18.09 8.39 -11.49
C ARG A 247 -16.63 8.73 -11.26
N TYR A 248 -15.82 7.71 -11.04
CA TYR A 248 -14.41 7.88 -10.75
C TYR A 248 -13.55 7.05 -11.69
N VAL A 249 -12.37 7.57 -11.99
CA VAL A 249 -11.28 6.84 -12.63
C VAL A 249 -10.03 7.01 -11.78
N GLU A 250 -9.31 5.92 -11.53
CA GLU A 250 -7.99 5.91 -10.90
C GLU A 250 -6.99 5.33 -11.88
N VAL A 251 -5.91 6.06 -12.14
CA VAL A 251 -4.91 5.72 -13.15
C VAL A 251 -3.53 5.79 -12.54
N HIS A 252 -2.83 4.66 -12.52
CA HIS A 252 -1.44 4.51 -12.13
C HIS A 252 -0.52 4.49 -13.34
N ARG A 253 0.79 4.68 -13.10
CA ARG A 253 1.78 4.42 -14.14
C ARG A 253 1.91 2.90 -14.32
N PRO A 254 1.79 2.38 -15.55
CA PRO A 254 1.92 0.96 -15.79
C PRO A 254 3.36 0.47 -15.53
N LEU A 255 3.49 -0.81 -15.17
CA LEU A 255 4.80 -1.43 -14.97
C LEU A 255 5.49 -1.67 -16.30
N SER A 256 6.63 -1.01 -16.51
CA SER A 256 7.44 -1.21 -17.72
C SER A 256 8.19 -2.54 -17.74
N ALA A 257 8.29 -3.16 -18.92
CA ALA A 257 9.18 -4.29 -19.18
C ALA A 257 10.61 -3.88 -19.55
N GLU A 258 10.85 -2.58 -19.81
CA GLU A 258 12.11 -1.98 -20.24
C GLU A 258 12.50 -0.77 -19.36
N GLU A 259 13.76 -0.64 -18.96
CA GLU A 259 14.16 0.36 -17.96
C GLU A 259 14.08 1.78 -18.53
N GLN A 260 14.34 1.91 -19.84
CA GLN A 260 14.34 3.18 -20.57
C GLN A 260 12.94 3.63 -21.00
N GLN A 261 11.92 2.80 -20.84
CA GLN A 261 10.58 3.11 -21.32
C GLN A 261 9.92 4.17 -20.43
N ASN A 262 9.41 5.23 -21.07
CA ASN A 262 8.71 6.27 -20.35
C ASN A 262 7.33 5.79 -19.89
N VAL A 263 7.22 5.47 -18.60
CA VAL A 263 5.98 5.02 -17.96
C VAL A 263 4.84 6.05 -17.99
N GLN A 264 5.09 7.30 -18.40
CA GLN A 264 4.05 8.32 -18.62
C GLN A 264 3.41 8.20 -20.00
N THR A 265 4.13 7.69 -21.01
CA THR A 265 3.64 7.58 -22.39
C THR A 265 3.42 6.14 -22.83
N MET A 266 3.89 5.17 -22.05
CA MET A 266 3.69 3.75 -22.32
C MET A 266 2.20 3.40 -22.45
N PRO A 267 1.83 2.55 -23.43
CA PRO A 267 0.48 1.99 -23.53
C PRO A 267 0.12 1.15 -22.29
N TYR A 268 -1.17 1.04 -22.03
CA TYR A 268 -1.71 0.13 -21.02
C TYR A 268 -3.04 -0.44 -21.47
N THR A 269 -3.38 -1.61 -20.92
CA THR A 269 -4.67 -2.25 -21.19
C THR A 269 -5.76 -1.59 -20.35
N LEU A 270 -6.84 -1.18 -21.00
CA LEU A 270 -8.03 -0.69 -20.32
C LEU A 270 -8.86 -1.87 -19.78
N PRO A 271 -9.46 -1.74 -18.59
CA PRO A 271 -10.28 -2.80 -18.03
C PRO A 271 -11.55 -3.02 -18.87
N THR A 272 -12.12 -4.21 -18.77
CA THR A 272 -13.38 -4.56 -19.43
C THR A 272 -14.47 -3.54 -19.09
N GLY A 273 -15.25 -3.13 -20.08
CA GLY A 273 -16.34 -2.15 -19.93
C GLY A 273 -15.89 -0.69 -19.84
N PHE A 274 -14.58 -0.39 -19.79
CA PHE A 274 -14.11 1.00 -19.67
C PHE A 274 -14.55 1.90 -20.83
N THR A 275 -14.56 1.38 -22.08
CA THR A 275 -15.04 2.14 -23.23
C THR A 275 -16.52 2.52 -23.07
N GLN A 276 -17.36 1.57 -22.67
CA GLN A 276 -18.79 1.81 -22.41
C GLN A 276 -19.00 2.79 -21.23
N PHE A 277 -18.15 2.70 -20.20
CA PHE A 277 -18.12 3.67 -19.11
C PHE A 277 -17.79 5.07 -19.63
N LYS A 278 -16.72 5.22 -20.41
CA LYS A 278 -16.26 6.50 -20.98
C LYS A 278 -17.30 7.11 -21.93
N ASP A 279 -17.98 6.30 -22.73
CA ASP A 279 -18.98 6.75 -23.70
C ASP A 279 -20.34 7.09 -23.06
N ASN A 280 -20.51 6.84 -21.76
CA ASN A 280 -21.73 7.18 -21.06
C ASN A 280 -21.89 8.71 -20.94
N LYS A 281 -23.08 9.23 -21.27
CA LYS A 281 -23.41 10.67 -21.19
C LYS A 281 -23.20 11.33 -19.81
N ALA A 282 -23.20 10.53 -18.74
CA ALA A 282 -22.94 10.99 -17.38
C ALA A 282 -21.44 11.04 -17.03
N VAL A 283 -20.55 10.73 -17.98
CA VAL A 283 -19.10 10.89 -17.87
C VAL A 283 -18.63 12.06 -18.73
N ASP A 284 -17.81 12.93 -18.14
CA ASP A 284 -17.04 13.93 -18.87
C ASP A 284 -15.78 13.27 -19.45
N GLN A 285 -15.80 13.02 -20.76
CA GLN A 285 -14.68 12.38 -21.47
C GLN A 285 -13.38 13.19 -21.37
N LYS A 286 -13.44 14.52 -21.28
CA LYS A 286 -12.24 15.35 -21.14
C LYS A 286 -11.59 15.15 -19.79
N LEU A 287 -12.37 14.97 -18.73
CA LEU A 287 -11.85 14.62 -17.39
C LEU A 287 -11.24 13.22 -17.39
N VAL A 288 -11.85 12.25 -18.08
CA VAL A 288 -11.27 10.91 -18.26
C VAL A 288 -9.92 11.00 -19.00
N ASP A 289 -9.86 11.70 -20.13
CA ASP A 289 -8.64 11.84 -20.92
C ASP A 289 -7.53 12.54 -20.12
N LYS A 290 -7.88 13.55 -19.33
CA LYS A 290 -6.95 14.20 -18.39
C LYS A 290 -6.43 13.23 -17.32
N ALA A 291 -7.29 12.38 -16.76
CA ALA A 291 -6.88 11.39 -15.76
C ALA A 291 -5.96 10.32 -16.38
N LEU A 292 -6.33 9.80 -17.56
CA LEU A 292 -5.54 8.84 -18.34
C LEU A 292 -4.16 9.39 -18.74
N TYR A 293 -4.10 10.68 -19.06
CA TYR A 293 -2.83 11.37 -19.33
C TYR A 293 -2.03 11.61 -18.07
N ARG A 294 -2.67 12.10 -16.98
CA ARG A 294 -1.97 12.52 -15.76
C ARG A 294 -1.41 11.36 -14.95
N ARG A 295 -2.14 10.24 -14.86
CA ARG A 295 -1.75 9.04 -14.08
C ARG A 295 -1.40 9.39 -12.63
N ALA A 296 -2.35 10.02 -11.93
CA ALA A 296 -2.11 10.58 -10.59
C ALA A 296 -2.08 9.53 -9.47
N GLY A 297 -2.46 8.27 -9.74
CA GLY A 297 -2.45 7.19 -8.76
C GLY A 297 -3.48 7.31 -7.64
N TYR A 298 -4.51 8.13 -7.81
CA TYR A 298 -5.68 8.24 -6.92
C TYR A 298 -6.96 8.50 -7.73
N PRO A 299 -8.15 8.24 -7.17
CA PRO A 299 -9.43 8.45 -7.85
C PRO A 299 -9.70 9.90 -8.19
N VAL A 300 -10.07 10.15 -9.45
CA VAL A 300 -10.49 11.45 -9.96
C VAL A 300 -11.96 11.35 -10.35
N ALA A 301 -12.78 12.30 -9.88
CA ALA A 301 -14.17 12.41 -10.28
C ALA A 301 -14.25 12.83 -11.76
N VAL A 302 -15.03 12.09 -12.55
CA VAL A 302 -15.21 12.27 -14.00
C VAL A 302 -16.68 12.37 -14.39
N SER A 303 -17.59 12.59 -13.44
CA SER A 303 -19.01 12.79 -13.75
C SER A 303 -19.24 14.06 -14.57
N SER A 304 -20.17 14.04 -15.52
CA SER A 304 -20.61 15.23 -16.26
C SER A 304 -21.13 16.30 -15.29
N GLY A 305 -20.62 17.53 -15.39
CA GLY A 305 -20.99 18.64 -14.51
C GLY A 305 -20.39 18.58 -13.10
N ALA A 306 -19.56 17.57 -12.78
CA ALA A 306 -18.78 17.60 -11.56
C ALA A 306 -17.67 18.66 -11.68
N THR A 307 -17.50 19.45 -10.63
CA THR A 307 -16.24 20.17 -10.44
C THR A 307 -15.26 19.20 -9.79
N PRO A 308 -14.02 19.05 -10.28
CA PRO A 308 -13.03 18.20 -9.61
C PRO A 308 -12.74 18.74 -8.20
N THR A 309 -13.41 18.21 -7.18
CA THR A 309 -13.07 18.48 -5.79
C THR A 309 -11.94 17.55 -5.38
N ALA A 310 -10.74 18.10 -5.19
CA ALA A 310 -9.71 17.42 -4.44
C ALA A 310 -10.16 17.34 -2.97
N SER A 311 -10.63 16.17 -2.55
CA SER A 311 -10.90 15.90 -1.13
C SER A 311 -9.56 15.74 -0.43
N ASN A 312 -9.08 16.81 0.21
CA ASN A 312 -7.83 16.82 0.96
C ASN A 312 -8.14 16.87 2.46
N ALA A 313 -7.92 15.77 3.16
CA ALA A 313 -7.94 15.70 4.60
C ALA A 313 -6.57 16.09 5.19
N PRO A 314 -6.50 16.51 6.46
CA PRO A 314 -5.23 16.55 7.19
C PRO A 314 -4.58 15.15 7.21
N SER A 315 -3.25 15.13 7.29
CA SER A 315 -2.47 13.88 7.35
C SER A 315 -2.82 13.05 8.60
N VAL A 316 -3.04 11.75 8.39
CA VAL A 316 -3.28 10.71 9.39
C VAL A 316 -2.29 9.59 9.14
N GLU A 317 -1.43 9.33 10.14
CA GLU A 317 -0.37 8.31 10.08
C GLU A 317 -0.92 6.91 10.38
N SER A 318 -0.21 5.89 9.91
CA SER A 318 -0.51 4.50 10.26
C SER A 318 -0.10 4.20 11.70
N ALA A 319 -1.01 3.61 12.48
CA ALA A 319 -0.73 3.25 13.87
C ALA A 319 0.31 2.11 13.99
N GLN A 320 0.57 1.35 12.92
CA GLN A 320 1.56 0.27 12.91
C GLN A 320 2.97 0.75 12.54
N ASN A 321 3.07 1.89 11.85
CA ASN A 321 4.31 2.43 11.30
C ASN A 321 4.71 3.78 11.92
N GLY A 322 4.00 4.23 12.96
CA GLY A 322 4.42 5.36 13.79
C GLY A 322 5.83 5.15 14.35
N GLU A 323 6.59 6.23 14.51
CA GLU A 323 7.91 6.13 15.15
C GLU A 323 7.76 5.41 16.49
N PRO A 324 8.67 4.48 16.84
CA PRO A 324 8.71 4.01 18.20
C PRO A 324 8.94 5.25 19.07
N GLU A 325 7.99 5.55 19.97
CA GLU A 325 8.26 6.49 21.05
C GLU A 325 9.64 6.14 21.61
N GLN A 326 10.51 7.14 21.76
CA GLN A 326 11.76 6.98 22.49
C GLN A 326 11.39 6.65 23.95
N GLY A 327 11.06 5.38 24.18
CA GLY A 327 10.79 4.80 25.46
C GLY A 327 12.08 4.83 26.25
N ASN A 328 12.21 5.91 27.03
CA ASN A 328 13.02 6.08 28.22
C ASN A 328 13.94 4.87 28.50
N MET A 329 15.16 4.90 27.96
CA MET A 329 16.24 4.04 28.44
C MET A 329 16.58 4.48 29.86
N LEU A 330 15.84 3.95 30.82
CA LEU A 330 16.31 3.84 32.19
C LEU A 330 17.58 3.00 32.14
N ARG A 331 18.72 3.71 32.19
CA ARG A 331 20.00 3.16 32.61
C ARG A 331 19.79 2.47 33.96
N ALA A 332 19.73 1.14 33.95
CA ALA A 332 20.09 0.38 35.13
C ALA A 332 21.61 0.39 35.22
N THR A 333 22.13 1.30 36.04
CA THR A 333 23.48 1.22 36.60
C THR A 333 23.48 0.25 37.77
N GLN A 334 24.54 -0.56 37.81
CA GLN A 334 24.98 -1.53 38.83
C GLN A 334 24.28 -2.89 38.82
#